data_AF-A0A1V4V2P1-F1
#
_entry.id   AF-A0A1V4V2P1-F1
#
_cell.length_a   1.000
_cell.length_b   1.000
_cell.length_c   1.000
_cell.angle_alpha   90.00
_cell.angle_beta   90.00
_cell.angle_gamma   90.00
#
_symmetry.space_group_name_H-M   'P 1'
#
loop_
_entity.id
_entity.type
_entity.pdbx_description
1 polymer ?
#
loop_
_entity_poly.entity_id
_entity_poly.type
_entity_poly.pdbx_seq_one_letter_code
_entity_poly.pdbx_strand_id
1 'polypeptide(L)'
;MDSVMIALIPVIVACVAIQQLLEVADPVISRIVGEKDKKLALGLLSMLAGLVLAFVGGLRILRPIWSANGLDIPMGAADSGDALVTALIVSAGTEGFNSVLKFLGYAKESKKSDAAALSAWVSRDPEAKDVLSRMDRRKSS
;
A
#
# COMPACT_ATOMS: atom_id res chain seq x y z
N MET A 1 10.03 7.64 -5.94
CA MET A 1 9.52 6.27 -6.08
C MET A 1 10.43 5.32 -5.34
N ASP A 2 11.74 5.48 -5.51
CA ASP A 2 12.77 4.69 -4.84
C ASP A 2 12.63 4.69 -3.31
N SER A 3 12.34 5.84 -2.69
CA SER A 3 12.10 5.91 -1.23
C SER A 3 10.87 5.12 -0.77
N VAL A 4 9.75 5.21 -1.49
CA VAL A 4 8.53 4.43 -1.19
C VAL A 4 8.79 2.95 -1.40
N MET A 5 9.44 2.58 -2.51
CA MET A 5 9.74 1.18 -2.81
C MET A 5 10.70 0.57 -1.79
N ILE A 6 11.73 1.31 -1.36
CA ILE A 6 12.65 0.91 -0.30
C ILE A 6 11.88 0.73 1.03
N ALA A 7 10.99 1.65 1.36
CA ALA A 7 10.17 1.56 2.57
C ALA A 7 9.15 0.40 2.54
N LEU A 8 8.79 -0.10 1.34
CA LEU A 8 7.91 -1.26 1.16
C LEU A 8 8.65 -2.60 1.19
N ILE A 9 9.99 -2.64 1.15
CA ILE A 9 10.77 -3.89 1.21
C ILE A 9 10.34 -4.81 2.37
N PRO A 10 10.15 -4.30 3.61
CA PRO A 10 9.69 -5.16 4.71
C PRO A 10 8.33 -5.82 4.43
N VAL A 11 7.43 -5.11 3.75
CA VAL A 11 6.11 -5.64 3.36
C VAL A 11 6.26 -6.72 2.30
N ILE A 12 7.16 -6.54 1.33
CA ILE A 12 7.46 -7.56 0.31
C ILE A 12 7.99 -8.83 0.96
N VAL A 13 8.96 -8.69 1.85
CA VAL A 13 9.55 -9.82 2.57
C VAL A 13 8.49 -10.53 3.41
N ALA A 14 7.59 -9.78 4.06
CA ALA A 14 6.45 -10.34 4.78
C ALA A 14 5.50 -11.13 3.86
N CYS A 15 5.15 -10.60 2.68
CA CYS A 15 4.32 -11.29 1.69
C CYS A 15 4.96 -12.61 1.23
N VAL A 16 6.28 -12.62 1.00
CA VAL A 16 7.03 -13.84 0.64
C VAL A 16 7.06 -14.83 1.80
N ALA A 17 7.28 -14.35 3.03
CA ALA A 17 7.28 -15.19 4.22
C ALA A 17 5.92 -15.84 4.48
N ILE A 18 4.81 -15.12 4.23
CA ILE A 18 3.46 -15.69 4.28
C ILE A 18 3.29 -16.79 3.22
N GLN A 19 3.78 -16.58 2.00
CA GLN A 19 3.74 -17.59 0.94
C GLN A 19 4.46 -18.87 1.39
N GLN A 20 5.67 -18.74 1.93
CA GLN A 20 6.45 -19.86 2.43
C GLN A 20 5.79 -20.56 3.63
N LEU A 21 5.19 -19.79 4.55
CA LEU A 21 4.44 -20.31 5.68
C LEU A 21 3.27 -21.18 5.22
N LEU A 22 2.51 -20.72 4.23
CA LEU A 22 1.35 -21.46 3.71
C LEU A 22 1.77 -22.74 2.99
N GLU A 23 2.85 -22.72 2.21
CA GLU A 23 3.38 -23.94 1.57
C GLU A 23 3.83 -24.99 2.58
N VAL A 24 4.44 -24.56 3.70
CA VAL A 24 4.86 -25.47 4.78
C VAL A 24 3.65 -25.97 5.59
N ALA A 25 2.66 -25.10 5.81
CA ALA A 25 1.45 -25.45 6.55
C ALA A 25 0.50 -26.35 5.74
N ASP A 26 0.53 -26.26 4.41
CA ASP A 26 -0.33 -26.98 3.46
C ASP A 26 -0.46 -28.50 3.77
N PRO A 27 0.64 -29.28 3.82
CA PRO A 27 0.55 -30.72 4.10
C PRO A 27 0.10 -31.03 5.53
N VAL A 28 0.39 -30.15 6.50
CA VAL A 28 0.01 -30.35 7.92
C VAL A 28 -1.49 -30.12 8.09
N ILE A 29 -2.01 -29.03 7.52
CA ILE A 29 -3.42 -28.66 7.59
C ILE A 29 -4.28 -29.66 6.83
N SER A 30 -3.84 -30.11 5.65
CA SER A 30 -4.49 -31.21 4.89
C SER A 30 -4.75 -32.44 5.74
N ARG A 31 -3.81 -32.80 6.63
CA ARG A 31 -3.93 -33.98 7.50
C ARG A 31 -4.85 -33.78 8.70
N ILE A 32 -4.93 -32.55 9.23
CA ILE A 32 -5.68 -32.25 10.46
C ILE A 32 -7.16 -31.97 10.15
N VAL A 33 -7.41 -31.09 9.19
CA VAL A 33 -8.77 -30.58 8.91
C VAL A 33 -9.40 -31.27 7.68
N GLY A 34 -8.59 -31.98 6.89
CA GLY A 34 -9.02 -32.60 5.65
C GLY A 34 -9.11 -31.62 4.48
N GLU A 35 -9.21 -32.17 3.26
CA GLU A 35 -9.15 -31.37 2.02
C GLU A 35 -10.34 -30.41 1.84
N LYS A 36 -11.50 -30.69 2.46
CA LYS A 36 -12.70 -29.86 2.30
C LYS A 36 -12.56 -28.46 2.89
N ASP A 37 -11.98 -28.36 4.08
CA ASP A 37 -11.89 -27.10 4.84
C ASP A 37 -10.48 -26.49 4.81
N LYS A 38 -9.52 -27.18 4.20
CA LYS A 38 -8.12 -26.76 4.05
C LYS A 38 -7.96 -25.33 3.55
N LYS A 39 -8.68 -24.94 2.50
CA LYS A 39 -8.56 -23.60 1.90
C LYS A 39 -8.97 -22.51 2.89
N LEU A 40 -10.01 -22.76 3.67
CA LEU A 40 -10.47 -21.86 4.72
C LEU A 40 -9.47 -21.79 5.86
N ALA A 41 -8.92 -22.93 6.30
CA ALA A 41 -7.90 -22.99 7.34
C ALA A 41 -6.59 -22.25 6.95
N LEU A 42 -6.11 -22.44 5.72
CA LEU A 42 -4.94 -21.72 5.19
C LEU A 42 -5.20 -20.21 5.06
N GLY A 43 -6.40 -19.82 4.62
CA GLY A 43 -6.80 -18.41 4.56
C GLY A 43 -6.88 -17.75 5.94
N LEU A 44 -7.42 -18.46 6.95
CA LEU A 44 -7.43 -17.97 8.33
C LEU A 44 -6.02 -17.87 8.91
N LEU A 45 -5.16 -18.85 8.62
CA LEU A 45 -3.75 -18.82 9.04
C LEU A 45 -3.02 -17.62 8.43
N SER A 46 -3.21 -17.36 7.13
CA SER A 46 -2.59 -16.20 6.47
C SER A 46 -3.12 -14.88 7.02
N MET A 47 -4.42 -14.80 7.31
CA MET A 47 -5.06 -13.64 7.91
C MET A 47 -4.51 -13.36 9.31
N LEU A 48 -4.42 -14.38 10.16
CA LEU A 48 -3.87 -14.26 11.52
C LEU A 48 -2.40 -13.85 11.47
N ALA A 49 -1.59 -14.48 10.61
CA ALA A 49 -0.19 -14.13 10.45
C ALA A 49 -0.02 -12.69 9.95
N GLY A 50 -0.84 -12.24 9.00
CA GLY A 50 -0.88 -10.84 8.55
C GLY A 50 -1.24 -9.87 9.68
N LEU A 51 -2.24 -10.19 10.51
CA LEU A 51 -2.59 -9.39 11.69
C LEU A 51 -1.44 -9.31 12.69
N VAL A 52 -0.78 -10.43 12.99
CA VAL A 52 0.36 -10.46 13.92
C VAL A 52 1.51 -9.60 13.39
N LEU A 53 1.87 -9.73 12.11
CA LEU A 53 2.93 -8.92 11.50
C LEU A 53 2.60 -7.43 11.50
N ALA A 54 1.34 -7.06 11.28
CA ALA A 54 0.92 -5.67 11.31
C ALA A 54 0.87 -5.10 12.74
N PHE A 55 0.14 -5.74 13.66
CA PHE A 55 -0.12 -5.18 14.99
C PHE A 55 1.03 -5.42 15.98
N VAL A 56 1.68 -6.58 15.93
CA VAL A 56 2.80 -6.92 16.81
C VAL A 56 4.14 -6.57 16.16
N GLY A 57 4.30 -6.90 14.88
CA GLY A 57 5.53 -6.60 14.13
C GLY A 57 5.68 -5.14 13.73
N GLY A 58 4.64 -4.31 13.89
CA GLY A 58 4.67 -2.89 13.54
C GLY A 58 4.73 -2.63 12.04
N LEU A 59 4.39 -3.61 11.21
CA LEU A 59 4.43 -3.48 9.76
C LEU A 59 3.33 -2.51 9.29
N ARG A 60 3.70 -1.55 8.42
CA ARG A 60 2.83 -0.48 7.94
C ARG A 60 3.06 -0.20 6.46
N ILE A 61 2.00 -0.19 5.68
CA ILE A 61 2.07 0.02 4.23
C ILE A 61 1.62 1.43 3.82
N LEU A 62 0.62 1.99 4.51
CA LEU A 62 0.07 3.29 4.15
C LEU A 62 0.93 4.43 4.68
N ARG A 63 1.53 4.30 5.86
CA ARG A 63 2.38 5.32 6.46
C ARG A 63 3.55 5.75 5.56
N PRO A 64 4.33 4.84 4.94
CA PRO A 64 5.34 5.23 3.95
C PRO A 64 4.75 5.96 2.73
N ILE A 65 3.55 5.55 2.30
CA ILE A 65 2.87 6.15 1.13
C ILE A 65 2.38 7.57 1.47
N TRP A 66 1.76 7.79 2.62
CA TRP A 66 1.30 9.09 3.07
C TRP A 66 2.45 10.07 3.26
N SER A 67 3.50 9.63 3.96
CA SER A 67 4.71 10.43 4.19
C SER A 67 5.35 10.88 2.87
N ALA A 68 5.45 9.97 1.89
CA ALA A 68 5.99 10.30 0.57
C ALA A 68 5.10 11.24 -0.28
N ASN A 69 3.83 11.42 0.10
CA ASN A 69 2.91 12.36 -0.53
C ASN A 69 2.68 13.64 0.28
N GLY A 70 3.45 13.86 1.36
CA GLY A 70 3.33 15.04 2.21
C GLY A 70 2.09 15.05 3.10
N LEU A 71 1.43 13.89 3.27
CA LEU A 71 0.32 13.71 4.19
C LEU A 71 0.87 13.27 5.55
N ASP A 72 0.95 14.20 6.49
CA ASP A 72 1.35 13.90 7.87
C ASP A 72 0.09 13.66 8.72
N ILE A 73 -0.32 12.40 8.80
CA ILE A 73 -1.55 12.00 9.51
C ILE A 73 -1.19 11.71 10.98
N PRO A 74 -1.83 12.36 11.97
CA PRO A 74 -1.50 12.17 13.37
C PRO A 74 -1.66 10.71 13.81
N MET A 75 -0.67 10.20 14.58
CA MET A 75 -0.66 8.84 15.09
C MET A 75 -1.84 8.63 16.05
N GLY A 76 -2.79 7.77 15.66
CA GLY A 76 -4.06 7.55 16.34
C GLY A 76 -4.90 6.53 15.58
N ALA A 77 -6.21 6.81 15.38
CA ALA A 77 -7.11 5.91 14.64
C ALA A 77 -6.61 5.54 13.22
N ALA A 78 -5.83 6.42 12.59
CA ALA A 78 -5.18 6.16 11.31
C ALA A 78 -4.14 5.02 11.37
N ASP A 79 -3.51 4.79 12.53
CA ASP A 79 -2.49 3.75 12.69
C ASP A 79 -3.10 2.35 12.78
N SER A 80 -4.24 2.21 13.49
CA SER A 80 -5.00 0.95 13.49
C SER A 80 -5.61 0.67 12.12
N GLY A 81 -6.06 1.71 11.40
CA GLY A 81 -6.52 1.59 10.02
C GLY A 81 -5.41 1.10 9.08
N ASP A 82 -4.21 1.67 9.17
CA ASP A 82 -3.03 1.22 8.41
C ASP A 82 -2.64 -0.22 8.79
N ALA A 83 -2.65 -0.56 10.09
CA ALA A 83 -2.39 -1.92 10.54
C ALA A 83 -3.37 -2.93 9.91
N LEU A 84 -4.67 -2.61 9.88
CA LEU A 84 -5.67 -3.48 9.26
C LEU A 84 -5.46 -3.62 7.76
N VAL A 85 -5.24 -2.52 7.05
CA VAL A 85 -4.98 -2.54 5.61
C VAL A 85 -3.70 -3.32 5.30
N THR A 86 -2.65 -3.11 6.09
CA THR A 86 -1.39 -3.84 5.98
C THR A 86 -1.61 -5.34 6.22
N ALA A 87 -2.35 -5.70 7.27
CA ALA A 87 -2.65 -7.10 7.58
C ALA A 87 -3.39 -7.80 6.44
N LEU A 88 -4.39 -7.13 5.85
CA LEU A 88 -5.13 -7.66 4.70
C LEU A 88 -4.21 -7.87 3.49
N ILE A 89 -3.38 -6.88 3.16
CA ILE A 89 -2.47 -6.96 2.02
C ILE A 89 -1.43 -8.07 2.22
N VAL A 90 -0.87 -8.19 3.42
CA VAL A 90 0.12 -9.22 3.76
C VAL A 90 -0.52 -10.61 3.78
N SER A 91 -1.76 -10.74 4.27
CA SER A 91 -2.51 -12.01 4.28
C SER A 91 -2.84 -12.53 2.88
N ALA A 92 -2.94 -11.62 1.90
CA ALA A 92 -3.10 -11.95 0.48
C ALA A 92 -1.78 -12.37 -0.20
N GLY A 93 -0.66 -12.36 0.53
CA GLY A 93 0.65 -12.75 0.01
C GLY A 93 1.14 -11.80 -1.09
N THR A 94 1.84 -12.37 -2.08
CA THR A 94 2.42 -11.61 -3.21
C THR A 94 1.37 -10.97 -4.14
N GLU A 95 0.14 -11.51 -4.19
CA GLU A 95 -0.96 -10.94 -4.97
C GLU A 95 -1.45 -9.60 -4.40
N GLY A 96 -1.53 -9.52 -3.06
CA GLY A 96 -1.86 -8.29 -2.35
C GLY A 96 -0.84 -7.20 -2.66
N PHE A 97 0.45 -7.52 -2.60
CA PHE A 97 1.52 -6.58 -2.93
C PHE A 97 1.50 -6.13 -4.40
N ASN A 98 1.26 -7.04 -5.35
CA ASN A 98 1.13 -6.69 -6.77
C ASN A 98 -0.02 -5.69 -7.00
N SER A 99 -1.13 -5.85 -6.29
CA SER A 99 -2.27 -4.92 -6.36
C SER A 99 -1.89 -3.52 -5.87
N VAL A 100 -1.08 -3.42 -4.81
CA VAL A 100 -0.53 -2.15 -4.32
C VAL A 100 0.37 -1.49 -5.36
N LEU A 101 1.26 -2.26 -5.99
CA LEU A 101 2.14 -1.73 -7.03
C LEU A 101 1.37 -1.18 -8.23
N LYS A 102 0.32 -1.90 -8.67
CA LYS A 102 -0.57 -1.42 -9.74
C LYS A 102 -1.26 -0.13 -9.34
N PHE A 103 -1.80 -0.06 -8.13
CA PHE A 103 -2.45 1.16 -7.62
C PHE A 103 -1.49 2.35 -7.60
N LEU A 104 -0.26 2.17 -7.11
CA LEU A 104 0.78 3.21 -7.13
C LEU A 104 1.16 3.62 -8.55
N GLY A 105 1.19 2.67 -9.49
CA GLY A 105 1.39 2.91 -10.91
C GLY A 105 0.30 3.81 -11.48
N TYR A 106 -0.97 3.46 -11.28
CA TYR A 106 -2.11 4.25 -11.75
C TYR A 106 -2.15 5.66 -11.14
N ALA A 107 -1.86 5.79 -9.83
CA ALA A 107 -1.81 7.09 -9.17
C ALA A 107 -0.72 8.00 -9.76
N LYS A 108 0.42 7.42 -10.16
CA LYS A 108 1.51 8.15 -10.82
C LYS A 108 1.14 8.58 -12.23
N GLU A 109 0.52 7.70 -13.00
CA GLU A 109 0.04 8.01 -14.35
C GLU A 109 -0.97 9.16 -14.34
N SER A 110 -1.90 9.16 -13.37
CA SER A 110 -2.84 10.27 -13.16
C SER A 110 -2.10 11.60 -12.92
N LYS A 111 -1.12 11.63 -12.02
CA LYS A 111 -0.34 12.86 -11.74
C LYS A 111 0.43 13.36 -12.96
N LYS A 112 0.94 12.45 -13.80
CA LYS A 112 1.63 12.81 -15.05
C LYS A 112 0.66 13.37 -16.08
N SER A 113 -0.52 12.79 -16.19
CA SER A 113 -1.64 13.30 -16.99
C SER A 113 -2.00 14.73 -16.57
N ASP A 114 -2.21 14.95 -15.27
CA ASP A 114 -2.62 16.25 -14.73
C ASP A 114 -1.53 17.31 -14.93
N ALA A 115 -0.26 16.94 -14.72
CA ALA A 115 0.87 17.84 -14.98
C ALA A 115 1.02 18.16 -16.47
N ALA A 116 0.79 17.18 -17.36
CA ALA A 116 0.81 17.40 -18.80
C ALA A 116 -0.34 18.33 -19.23
N ALA A 117 -1.56 18.11 -18.73
CA ALA A 117 -2.71 18.98 -18.97
C ALA A 117 -2.47 20.41 -18.46
N LEU A 118 -1.89 20.55 -17.27
CA LEU A 118 -1.52 21.84 -16.70
C LEU A 118 -0.45 22.54 -17.55
N SER A 119 0.59 21.81 -17.98
CA SER A 119 1.63 22.37 -18.84
C SER A 119 1.10 22.81 -20.21
N ALA A 120 0.16 22.04 -20.77
CA ALA A 120 -0.49 22.36 -22.03
C ALA A 120 -1.35 23.63 -21.89
N TRP A 121 -2.10 23.77 -20.80
CA TRP A 121 -2.84 25.00 -20.50
C TRP A 121 -1.91 26.21 -20.34
N VAL A 122 -0.83 26.08 -19.55
CA VAL A 122 0.17 27.15 -19.33
C VAL A 122 0.87 27.56 -20.62
N SER A 123 1.06 26.64 -21.56
CA SER A 123 1.68 26.94 -22.85
C SER A 123 0.73 27.64 -23.84
N ARG A 124 -0.58 27.43 -23.70
CA ARG A 124 -1.60 27.96 -24.61
C ARG A 124 -2.17 29.31 -24.15
N ASP A 125 -2.17 29.56 -22.85
CA ASP A 125 -2.77 30.75 -22.25
C ASP A 125 -1.69 31.62 -21.57
N PRO A 126 -1.42 32.85 -22.07
CA PRO A 126 -0.40 33.72 -21.49
C PRO A 126 -0.74 34.20 -20.07
N GLU A 127 -2.00 34.21 -19.64
CA GLU A 127 -2.41 34.59 -18.28
C GLU A 127 -2.31 33.43 -17.28
N ALA A 128 -2.22 32.18 -17.76
CA ALA A 128 -2.18 30.98 -16.93
C ALA A 128 -1.03 30.98 -15.91
N LYS A 129 0.12 31.56 -16.27
CA LYS A 129 1.27 31.70 -15.35
C LYS A 129 0.96 32.61 -14.16
N ASP A 130 0.24 33.70 -14.40
CA ASP A 130 -0.15 34.63 -13.34
C ASP A 130 -1.20 33.98 -12.42
N VAL A 131 -2.19 33.30 -12.98
CA VAL A 131 -3.20 32.55 -12.23
C VAL A 131 -2.56 31.48 -11.33
N LEU A 132 -1.63 30.68 -11.86
CA LEU A 132 -0.86 29.71 -11.06
C LEU A 132 -0.08 30.38 -9.93
N SER A 133 0.60 31.51 -10.21
CA SER A 133 1.34 32.26 -9.18
C SER A 133 0.46 32.79 -8.05
N ARG A 134 -0.81 33.09 -8.34
CA ARG A 134 -1.81 33.54 -7.36
C ARG A 134 -2.36 32.37 -6.55
N MET A 135 -2.53 31.20 -7.18
CA MET A 135 -2.97 29.98 -6.49
C MET A 135 -1.92 29.47 -5.51
N ASP A 136 -0.63 29.49 -5.88
CA ASP A 136 0.46 29.11 -4.98
C ASP A 136 0.57 30.05 -3.77
N ARG A 137 0.45 31.36 -3.99
CA ARG A 137 0.47 32.35 -2.89
C ARG A 137 -0.68 32.17 -1.88
N ARG A 138 -1.84 31.67 -2.32
CA ARG A 138 -2.97 31.37 -1.42
C ARG A 138 -2.80 30.09 -0.62
N LYS A 139 -1.99 29.14 -1.08
CA LYS A 139 -1.72 27.89 -0.33
C LYS A 139 -0.70 28.08 0.79
N SER A 140 0.07 29.17 0.76
CA SER A 140 1.10 29.51 1.76
C SER A 140 0.64 30.46 2.87
N SER A 141 -0.64 30.85 2.90
CA SER A 141 -1.28 31.66 3.96
C SER A 141 -2.28 30.83 4.73
#